data_AF-A0A379YTJ9-F1
#
_entry.id   AF-A0A379YTJ9-F1
#
_cell.length_a   1.000
_cell.length_b   1.000
_cell.length_c   1.000
_cell.angle_alpha   90.00
_cell.angle_beta   90.00
_cell.angle_gamma   90.00
#
_symmetry.space_group_name_H-M   'P 1'
#
loop_
_entity.id
_entity.type
_entity.pdbx_description
1 polymer ?
#
loop_
_entity_poly.entity_id
_entity_poly.type
_entity_poly.pdbx_seq_one_letter_code
_entity_poly.pdbx_strand_id
1 'polypeptide(L)' 'MREGFDSLEESSELEDDMLDKAWGLEPESRLSCQALVADEDLVVEMPRYTVNHAREH' A
#
# COMPACT_ATOMS: atom_id res chain seq x y z
N MET A 1 1.36 5.77 -2.60
CA MET A 1 2.29 6.00 -3.73
C MET A 1 2.35 7.51 -3.91
N ARG A 2 3.45 8.08 -4.43
CA ARG A 2 3.51 9.52 -4.75
C ARG A 2 3.52 9.76 -6.26
N GLU A 3 4.04 8.81 -7.03
CA GLU A 3 4.07 8.82 -8.49
C GLU A 3 3.91 7.38 -9.01
N GLY A 4 3.27 7.21 -10.17
CA GLY A 4 3.08 5.91 -10.84
C GLY A 4 2.01 5.00 -10.22
N PHE A 5 1.06 5.54 -9.43
CA PHE A 5 -0.02 4.72 -8.86
C PHE A 5 -0.92 4.10 -9.95
N ASP A 6 -1.25 4.88 -10.99
CA ASP A 6 -2.18 4.49 -12.05
C ASP A 6 -1.63 3.38 -12.97
N SER A 7 -0.31 3.13 -12.96
CA SER A 7 0.29 2.04 -13.73
C SER A 7 0.16 0.68 -13.04
N LEU A 8 -0.29 0.64 -11.79
CA LEU A 8 -0.44 -0.59 -11.01
C LEU A 8 -1.78 -1.26 -11.31
N GLU A 9 -1.81 -2.58 -11.17
CA GLU A 9 -3.08 -3.32 -11.18
C GLU A 9 -3.99 -2.84 -10.04
N GLU A 10 -5.30 -2.78 -10.28
CA GLU A 10 -6.29 -2.42 -9.26
C GLU A 10 -6.15 -3.29 -8.01
N SER A 11 -6.44 -2.72 -6.85
CA SER A 11 -6.45 -3.49 -5.61
C SER A 11 -7.54 -4.55 -5.65
N SER A 12 -7.24 -5.71 -5.07
CA SER A 12 -8.25 -6.75 -4.87
C SER A 12 -9.12 -6.42 -3.65
N GLU A 13 -10.35 -6.96 -3.58
CA GLU A 13 -11.24 -6.78 -2.42
C GLU A 13 -10.55 -7.15 -1.09
N LEU A 14 -9.71 -8.19 -1.10
CA LEU A 14 -8.94 -8.62 0.08
C LEU A 14 -7.84 -7.63 0.48
N GLU A 15 -7.28 -6.92 -0.49
CA GLU A 15 -6.30 -5.86 -0.24
C GLU A 15 -6.99 -4.66 0.42
N ASP A 16 -8.16 -4.26 -0.07
CA ASP A 16 -8.95 -3.16 0.47
C ASP A 16 -9.39 -3.44 1.92
N ASP A 17 -9.88 -4.65 2.21
CA ASP A 17 -10.25 -5.10 3.56
C ASP A 17 -9.08 -5.00 4.57
N MET A 18 -7.85 -5.13 4.09
CA MET A 18 -6.64 -5.04 4.91
C MET A 18 -6.12 -3.60 5.00
N LEU A 19 -6.27 -2.81 3.95
CA LEU A 19 -5.96 -1.38 3.93
C LEU A 19 -6.89 -0.58 4.86
N ASP A 20 -8.14 -1.01 5.05
CA ASP A 20 -9.06 -0.43 6.04
C ASP A 20 -8.52 -0.46 7.49
N LYS A 21 -7.58 -1.38 7.77
CA LYS A 21 -6.93 -1.51 9.09
C LYS A 21 -5.61 -0.77 9.17
N ALA A 22 -5.16 -0.16 8.08
CA ALA A 22 -3.90 0.57 8.02
C ALA A 22 -4.04 1.94 8.69
N TRP A 23 -2.94 2.40 9.30
CA TRP A 23 -2.87 3.73 9.89
C TRP A 23 -2.47 4.76 8.84
N GLY A 24 -3.21 5.86 8.74
CA GLY A 24 -2.89 6.95 7.79
C GLY A 24 -3.14 6.57 6.32
N LEU A 25 -4.24 5.85 6.05
CA LEU A 25 -4.63 5.46 4.69
C LEU A 25 -4.87 6.69 3.79
N GLU A 26 -4.11 6.76 2.70
CA GLU A 26 -4.29 7.72 1.60
C GLU A 26 -4.89 7.00 0.37
N PRO A 27 -5.55 7.71 -0.58
CA PRO A 27 -6.13 7.09 -1.78
C PRO A 27 -5.13 6.29 -2.63
N GLU A 28 -3.87 6.68 -2.61
CA GLU A 28 -2.79 6.05 -3.37
C GLU A 28 -2.07 4.93 -2.56
N SER A 29 -2.64 4.50 -1.43
CA SER A 29 -2.04 3.48 -0.57
C SER A 29 -2.20 2.09 -1.16
N ARG A 30 -1.15 1.27 -1.05
CA ARG A 30 -1.13 -0.13 -1.48
C ARG A 30 -0.38 -0.99 -0.49
N LEU A 31 -0.72 -2.28 -0.43
CA LEU A 31 0.11 -3.27 0.24
C LEU A 31 1.32 -3.59 -0.64
N SER A 32 2.52 -3.30 -0.17
CA SER A 32 3.76 -3.48 -0.95
C SER A 32 4.02 -4.93 -1.38
N CYS A 33 3.42 -5.92 -0.70
CA CYS A 33 3.52 -7.33 -1.09
C CYS A 33 2.61 -7.70 -2.27
N GLN A 34 1.61 -6.88 -2.59
CA GLN A 34 0.68 -7.07 -3.71
C GLN A 34 0.93 -6.09 -4.86
N ALA A 35 1.50 -4.92 -4.59
CA ALA A 35 1.84 -3.92 -5.61
C ALA A 35 3.04 -4.35 -6.45
N LEU A 36 2.78 -5.02 -7.58
CA LEU A 36 3.79 -5.39 -8.57
C LEU A 36 4.07 -4.22 -9.51
N VAL A 37 5.35 -3.92 -9.74
CA VAL A 37 5.77 -2.88 -10.67
C VAL A 37 5.42 -3.29 -12.09
N ALA A 38 4.80 -2.37 -12.84
CA ALA A 38 4.46 -2.56 -14.24
C ALA A 38 5.46 -1.82 -15.15
N ASP A 39 4.96 -0.89 -15.96
CA ASP A 39 5.68 -0.22 -17.05
C ASP A 39 6.11 1.22 -16.74
N GLU A 40 5.73 1.77 -15.58
CA GLU A 40 6.17 3.09 -15.12
C GLU A 40 7.04 3.02 -13.86
N ASP A 41 7.95 3.99 -13.73
CA ASP A 41 8.76 4.18 -12.53
C ASP A 41 7.89 4.65 -11.36
N LEU A 42 8.13 4.10 -10.16
CA LEU A 42 7.32 4.37 -8.98
C LEU A 42 8.09 5.19 -7.94
N VAL A 43 7.43 6.19 -7.37
CA VAL A 43 7.91 6.87 -6.14
C VAL A 43 7.05 6.42 -4.97
N VAL A 44 7.67 5.66 -4.06
CA VAL A 44 6.98 5.06 -2.89
C VAL A 44 7.38 5.79 -1.62
N GLU A 45 6.39 6.28 -0.87
CA GLU A 45 6.59 6.78 0.50
C GLU A 45 6.24 5.69 1.52
N MET A 46 7.15 5.43 2.47
CA MET A 46 6.86 4.52 3.59
C MET A 46 6.23 5.30 4.76
N PRO A 47 5.11 4.82 5.33
CA PRO A 47 4.48 5.47 6.47
C PRO A 47 5.42 5.47 7.68
N ARG A 48 5.35 6.54 8.48
CA ARG A 48 6.20 6.69 9.68
C ARG A 48 5.88 5.68 10.79
N TYR A 49 4.67 5.14 10.80
CA TYR A 49 4.20 4.15 11.77
C TYR A 49 3.41 3.06 11.04
N THR A 50 3.55 1.82 11.52
CA THR A 50 2.83 0.66 10.97
C THR A 50 2.23 -0.13 12.13
N VAL A 51 0.99 -0.58 12.01
CA VAL A 51 0.40 -1.52 12.97
C VAL A 51 1.11 -2.87 12.83
N ASN A 52 1.77 -3.34 13.88
CA ASN A 52 2.45 -4.64 13.87
C ASN A 52 2.18 -5.41 15.17
N HIS A 53 1.07 -6.14 15.17
CA HIS A 53 0.65 -6.95 16.32
C HIS A 53 1.68 -8.03 16.73
N ALA A 54 2.53 -8.50 15.82
CA ALA A 54 3.55 -9.51 16.14
C ALA A 54 4.78 -8.91 16.85
N ARG A 55 5.03 -7.61 16.69
CA ARG A 55 6.10 -6.87 17.39
C ARG A 55 5.64 -6.19 18.67
N GLU A 56 4.34 -5.97 18.80
CA GLU A 56 3.70 -5.38 19.99
C GLU A 56 3.35 -6.43 21.06
N HIS A 57 3.73 -7.70 20.84
CA HIS A 57 3.66 -8.81 21.80
C HIS A 57 5.06 -9.29 22.23
#